data_AF-A0A973LLV9-F1
#
_entry.id   AF-A0A973LLV9-F1
#
_cell.length_a   1.000
_cell.length_b   1.000
_cell.length_c   1.000
_cell.angle_alpha   90.00
_cell.angle_beta   90.00
_cell.angle_gamma   90.00
#
_symmetry.space_group_name_H-M   'P 1'
#
loop_
_entity.id
_entity.type
_entity.pdbx_description
1 polymer ?
#
loop_
_entity_poly.entity_id
_entity_poly.type
_entity_poly.pdbx_seq_one_letter_code
_entity_poly.pdbx_strand_id
1 'polypeptide(L)'
;MVAVQLRYNYRAYPDATQRRALASAFGCARVVWNDCLRDRMLEYKAVRHGRTFAKVDRAFPSSQVCSACGFRDGPKPLHIREWTCAECGTVHDRDHNAARNVLFEGRRIVAAGRPETLNACGAPVRRARVPAQRGEAGSPRKGQQTQTGIPGF
;
A
#
# COMPACT_ATOMS: atom_id res chain seq x y z
N MET A 1 -6.60 -34.52 -33.21
CA MET A 1 -5.80 -34.54 -31.98
C MET A 1 -6.41 -33.56 -30.99
N VAL A 2 -7.01 -34.02 -29.90
CA VAL A 2 -7.63 -33.16 -28.88
C VAL A 2 -6.57 -32.84 -27.82
N ALA A 3 -6.22 -31.57 -27.63
CA ALA A 3 -5.29 -31.14 -26.60
C ALA A 3 -5.96 -31.21 -25.22
N VAL A 4 -5.44 -32.07 -24.34
CA VAL A 4 -5.90 -32.16 -22.94
C VAL A 4 -5.24 -31.04 -22.13
N GLN A 5 -6.04 -30.11 -21.62
CA GLN A 5 -5.56 -29.13 -20.64
C GLN A 5 -5.55 -29.76 -19.25
N LEU A 6 -4.36 -30.05 -18.73
CA LEU A 6 -4.18 -30.47 -17.34
C LEU A 6 -4.35 -29.26 -16.42
N ARG A 7 -5.24 -29.39 -15.42
CA ARG A 7 -5.38 -28.44 -14.32
C ARG A 7 -4.80 -29.07 -13.07
N TYR A 8 -3.75 -28.47 -12.52
CA TYR A 8 -3.14 -28.91 -11.28
C TYR A 8 -3.71 -28.12 -10.11
N ASN A 9 -4.21 -28.84 -9.10
CA ASN A 9 -4.57 -28.26 -7.81
C ASN A 9 -3.40 -28.43 -6.86
N TYR A 10 -2.77 -27.32 -6.46
CA TYR A 10 -1.73 -27.31 -5.46
C TYR A 10 -2.28 -26.74 -4.15
N ARG A 11 -1.93 -27.38 -3.04
CA ARG A 11 -2.13 -26.83 -1.69
C ARG A 11 -0.76 -26.53 -1.08
N ALA A 12 -0.52 -25.27 -0.77
CA ALA A 12 0.70 -24.83 -0.10
C ALA A 12 0.46 -24.71 1.41
N TYR A 13 1.43 -25.16 2.21
CA TYR A 13 1.45 -25.01 3.66
C TYR A 13 2.69 -24.20 4.08
N PRO A 14 2.63 -22.86 3.99
CA PRO A 14 3.78 -22.02 4.24
C PRO A 14 4.19 -22.00 5.72
N ASP A 15 5.51 -21.99 5.95
CA ASP A 15 6.09 -21.75 7.27
C ASP A 15 5.89 -20.29 7.74
N ALA A 16 6.32 -19.96 8.96
CA ALA A 16 6.11 -18.63 9.55
C ALA A 16 6.79 -17.49 8.77
N THR A 17 7.94 -17.74 8.14
CA THR A 17 8.67 -16.74 7.36
C THR A 17 8.00 -16.56 6.00
N GLN A 18 7.62 -17.65 5.34
CA GLN A 18 6.88 -17.64 4.09
C GLN A 18 5.51 -16.95 4.26
N ARG A 19 4.79 -17.22 5.35
CA ARG A 19 3.51 -16.53 5.64
C ARG A 19 3.68 -15.02 5.74
N ARG A 20 4.70 -14.54 6.45
CA ARG A 20 5.00 -13.10 6.56
C ARG A 20 5.34 -12.49 5.20
N ALA A 21 6.17 -13.17 4.41
CA ALA A 21 6.53 -12.73 3.06
C ALA A 21 5.32 -12.64 2.12
N LEU A 22 4.47 -13.67 2.12
CA LEU A 22 3.25 -13.71 1.32
C LEU A 22 2.24 -12.65 1.78
N ALA A 23 2.05 -12.49 3.09
CA ALA A 23 1.15 -11.47 3.65
C ALA A 23 1.59 -10.06 3.26
N SER A 24 2.89 -9.76 3.34
CA SER A 24 3.45 -8.49 2.88
C SER A 24 3.24 -8.29 1.37
N ALA A 25 3.60 -9.27 0.55
CA ALA A 25 3.49 -9.17 -0.90
C ALA A 25 2.05 -8.98 -1.39
N PHE A 26 1.13 -9.84 -0.94
CA PHE A 26 -0.28 -9.76 -1.33
C PHE A 26 -0.99 -8.58 -0.67
N GLY A 27 -0.60 -8.19 0.55
CA GLY A 27 -1.13 -7.01 1.23
C GLY A 27 -0.81 -5.73 0.46
N CYS A 28 0.46 -5.49 0.12
CA CYS A 28 0.88 -4.34 -0.68
C CYS A 28 0.21 -4.33 -2.06
N ALA A 29 0.19 -5.47 -2.75
CA ALA A 29 -0.46 -5.58 -4.06
C ALA A 29 -1.96 -5.26 -3.98
N ARG A 30 -2.66 -5.74 -2.94
CA ARG A 30 -4.09 -5.46 -2.73
C ARG A 30 -4.35 -3.99 -2.46
N VAL A 31 -3.52 -3.31 -1.66
CA VAL A 31 -3.66 -1.87 -1.39
C VAL A 31 -3.54 -1.08 -2.70
N VAL A 32 -2.47 -1.31 -3.46
CA VAL A 32 -2.22 -0.59 -4.74
C VAL A 32 -3.35 -0.85 -5.73
N TRP A 33 -3.78 -2.11 -5.88
CA TRP A 33 -4.89 -2.45 -6.77
C TRP A 33 -6.18 -1.70 -6.42
N ASN A 34 -6.55 -1.69 -5.13
CA ASN A 34 -7.76 -1.01 -4.66
C ASN A 34 -7.66 0.51 -4.83
N ASP A 35 -6.47 1.08 -4.64
CA ASP A 35 -6.23 2.51 -4.85
C ASP A 35 -6.42 2.87 -6.33
N CYS A 36 -5.77 2.14 -7.25
CA CYS A 36 -5.93 2.36 -8.69
C CYS A 36 -7.37 2.16 -9.16
N LEU A 37 -8.06 1.14 -8.64
CA LEU A 37 -9.47 0.89 -8.97
C LEU A 37 -10.37 2.03 -8.50
N ARG A 38 -10.14 2.54 -7.29
CA ARG A 38 -10.88 3.68 -6.73
C ARG A 38 -10.63 4.95 -7.54
N ASP A 39 -9.37 5.27 -7.82
CA ASP A 39 -9.00 6.46 -8.60
C ASP A 39 -9.67 6.43 -9.97
N ARG A 40 -9.59 5.29 -10.68
CA ARG A 40 -10.25 5.09 -11.98
C ARG A 40 -11.76 5.28 -11.90
N MET A 41 -12.41 4.74 -10.87
CA MET A 41 -13.86 4.85 -10.70
C MET A 41 -14.28 6.30 -10.40
N LEU A 42 -13.51 7.01 -9.58
CA LEU A 42 -13.76 8.42 -9.25
C LEU A 42 -13.56 9.32 -10.47
N GLU A 43 -12.48 9.12 -11.22
CA GLU A 43 -12.21 9.88 -12.44
C GLU A 43 -13.31 9.66 -13.49
N TYR A 44 -13.67 8.41 -13.74
CA TYR A 44 -14.77 8.06 -14.63
C TYR A 44 -16.09 8.73 -14.24
N LYS A 45 -16.46 8.67 -12.96
CA LYS A 45 -17.70 9.29 -12.46
C LYS A 45 -17.62 10.81 -12.53
N ALA A 46 -16.47 11.42 -12.25
CA ALA A 46 -16.28 12.85 -12.38
C ALA A 46 -16.53 13.31 -13.82
N VAL A 47 -15.91 12.64 -14.81
CA VAL A 47 -16.12 12.91 -16.24
C VAL A 47 -17.60 12.75 -16.62
N ARG A 48 -18.24 11.65 -16.20
CA ARG A 48 -19.68 11.42 -16.45
C ARG A 48 -20.58 12.56 -15.95
N HIS A 49 -20.20 13.23 -14.87
CA HIS A 49 -20.96 14.32 -14.27
C HIS A 49 -20.39 15.72 -14.58
N GLY A 50 -19.49 15.84 -15.56
CA GLY A 50 -18.89 17.14 -15.94
C GLY A 50 -18.06 17.79 -14.81
N ARG A 51 -17.44 16.98 -13.95
CA ARG A 51 -16.59 17.42 -12.84
C ARG A 51 -15.12 17.13 -13.14
N THR A 52 -14.23 17.91 -12.53
CA THR A 52 -12.79 17.66 -12.57
C THR A 52 -12.39 16.79 -11.40
N PHE A 53 -11.58 15.76 -11.66
CA PHE A 53 -10.93 14.94 -10.63
C PHE A 53 -9.46 15.32 -10.50
N ALA A 54 -9.01 15.50 -9.26
CA ALA A 54 -7.61 15.68 -8.91
C ALA A 54 -7.28 14.79 -7.72
N LYS A 55 -6.18 14.04 -7.82
CA LYS A 55 -5.72 13.16 -6.75
C LYS A 55 -4.79 13.93 -5.82
N VAL A 56 -5.16 14.03 -4.56
CA VAL A 56 -4.31 14.58 -3.50
C VAL A 56 -3.42 13.48 -2.94
N ASP A 57 -2.15 13.80 -2.65
CA ASP A 57 -1.20 12.85 -2.09
C ASP A 57 -1.64 12.31 -0.71
N ARG A 58 -1.29 11.05 -0.41
CA ARG A 58 -1.66 10.38 0.84
C ARG A 58 -0.98 10.99 2.07
N ALA A 59 0.23 11.51 1.93
CA ALA A 59 0.98 12.13 3.01
C ALA A 59 0.60 13.60 3.22
N PHE A 60 -0.34 14.15 2.42
CA PHE A 60 -0.85 15.50 2.61
C PHE A 60 -1.48 15.63 4.01
N PRO A 61 -1.02 16.58 4.85
CA PRO A 61 -1.39 16.68 6.26
C PRO A 61 -2.76 17.31 6.50
N SER A 62 -3.80 16.82 5.82
CA SER A 62 -5.12 17.44 5.78
C SER A 62 -5.78 17.64 7.15
N SER A 63 -5.59 16.72 8.09
CA SER A 63 -6.14 16.82 9.45
C SER A 63 -5.25 17.57 10.44
N GLN A 64 -4.02 17.91 10.04
CA GLN A 64 -3.00 18.52 10.91
C GLN A 64 -2.82 20.01 10.62
N VAL A 65 -3.43 20.52 9.55
CA VAL A 65 -3.34 21.92 9.12
C VAL A 65 -4.68 22.60 9.39
N CYS A 66 -4.66 23.81 9.94
CA CYS A 66 -5.84 24.64 10.08
C CYS A 66 -6.32 25.12 8.70
N SER A 67 -7.56 24.80 8.31
CA SER A 67 -8.14 25.25 7.04
C SER A 67 -8.51 26.74 7.00
N ALA A 68 -8.41 27.45 8.13
CA ALA A 68 -8.66 28.90 8.20
C ALA A 68 -7.38 29.72 8.01
N CYS A 69 -6.29 29.36 8.69
CA CYS A 69 -5.03 30.14 8.65
C CYS A 69 -3.82 29.39 8.08
N GLY A 70 -3.91 28.08 7.84
CA GLY A 70 -2.80 27.27 7.33
C GLY A 70 -1.77 26.83 8.37
N PHE A 71 -1.94 27.19 9.66
CA PHE A 71 -1.05 26.74 10.73
C PHE A 71 -1.05 25.22 10.87
N ARG A 72 0.12 24.63 11.16
CA ARG A 72 0.31 23.17 11.24
C ARG A 72 0.35 22.71 12.70
N ASP A 73 -0.81 22.46 13.26
CA ASP A 73 -1.00 21.99 14.64
C ASP A 73 -0.64 20.51 14.89
N GLY A 74 -0.10 19.81 13.89
CA GLY A 74 0.39 18.44 14.04
C GLY A 74 -0.71 17.37 14.18
N PRO A 75 -0.30 16.10 14.37
CA PRO A 75 -1.21 14.96 14.45
C PRO A 75 -2.08 15.01 15.70
N LYS A 76 -3.37 14.71 15.53
CA LYS A 76 -4.35 14.64 16.61
C LYS A 76 -4.80 13.19 16.80
N PRO A 77 -4.89 12.68 18.04
CA PRO A 77 -5.43 11.35 18.31
C PRO A 77 -6.83 11.15 17.74
N LEU A 78 -7.16 9.91 17.35
CA LEU A 78 -8.42 9.59 16.68
C LEU A 78 -9.68 9.94 17.50
N HIS A 79 -9.58 9.99 18.82
CA HIS A 79 -10.70 10.37 19.70
C HIS A 79 -10.96 11.89 19.74
N ILE A 80 -9.99 12.73 19.34
CA ILE A 80 -10.19 14.18 19.30
C ILE A 80 -10.95 14.56 18.03
N ARG A 81 -12.24 14.81 18.17
CA ARG A 81 -13.14 15.19 17.07
C ARG A 81 -13.17 16.69 16.84
N GLU A 82 -13.16 17.47 17.91
CA GLU A 82 -13.15 18.92 17.85
C GLU A 82 -11.90 19.49 18.51
N TRP A 83 -11.39 20.59 17.97
CA TRP A 83 -10.21 21.27 18.51
C TRP A 83 -10.20 22.74 18.08
N THR A 84 -9.54 23.58 18.87
CA THR A 84 -9.37 25.01 18.59
C THR A 84 -7.98 25.27 18.05
N CYS A 85 -7.87 25.98 16.92
CA CYS A 85 -6.59 26.39 16.36
C CYS A 85 -5.82 27.28 17.32
N ALA A 86 -4.57 26.92 17.64
CA ALA A 86 -3.73 27.69 18.56
C ALA A 86 -3.33 29.06 17.98
N GLU A 87 -3.28 29.18 16.64
CA GLU A 87 -2.85 30.41 15.95
C GLU A 87 -4.01 31.39 15.71
N CYS A 88 -5.15 30.92 15.20
CA CYS A 88 -6.25 31.79 14.79
C CYS A 88 -7.52 31.65 15.65
N GLY A 89 -7.55 30.74 16.63
CA GLY A 89 -8.70 30.53 17.50
C GLY A 89 -9.93 29.88 16.84
N THR A 90 -9.86 29.51 15.55
CA THR A 90 -10.99 28.85 14.87
C THR A 90 -11.24 27.47 15.48
N VAL A 91 -12.50 27.18 15.82
CA VAL A 91 -12.94 25.86 16.28
C VAL A 91 -13.23 24.97 15.06
N HIS A 92 -12.68 23.77 15.06
CA HIS A 92 -12.75 22.82 13.95
C HIS A 92 -13.27 21.46 14.39
N ASP A 93 -14.22 20.90 13.63
CA ASP A 93 -14.34 19.45 13.50
C ASP A 93 -13.18 18.92 12.63
N ARG A 94 -12.52 17.86 13.09
CA ARG A 94 -11.31 17.30 12.49
C ARG A 94 -11.54 16.82 11.06
N ASP A 95 -12.65 16.13 10.81
CA ASP A 95 -12.89 15.51 9.51
C ASP A 95 -13.39 16.56 8.51
N HIS A 96 -14.22 17.51 8.96
CA HIS A 96 -14.63 18.66 8.15
C HIS A 96 -13.43 19.54 7.77
N ASN A 97 -12.52 19.80 8.72
CA ASN A 97 -11.28 20.52 8.45
C ASN A 97 -10.40 19.76 7.43
N ALA A 98 -10.25 18.44 7.59
CA ALA A 98 -9.51 17.62 6.65
C ALA A 98 -10.13 17.66 5.23
N ALA A 99 -11.46 17.57 5.13
CA ALA A 99 -12.18 17.67 3.87
C ALA A 99 -11.95 19.03 3.17
N ARG A 100 -12.00 20.14 3.93
CA ARG A 100 -11.70 21.48 3.41
C ARG A 100 -10.27 21.57 2.87
N ASN A 101 -9.29 21.06 3.61
CA ASN A 101 -7.90 21.06 3.18
C ASN A 101 -7.68 20.19 1.92
N VAL A 102 -8.31 19.02 1.83
CA VAL A 102 -8.27 18.19 0.61
C VAL A 102 -8.88 18.92 -0.58
N LEU A 103 -9.98 19.64 -0.39
CA LEU A 103 -10.58 20.47 -1.44
C LEU A 103 -9.65 21.59 -1.90
N PHE A 104 -9.02 22.32 -0.96
CA PHE A 104 -8.09 23.39 -1.29
C PHE A 104 -6.87 22.87 -2.05
N GLU A 105 -6.30 21.75 -1.61
CA GLU A 105 -5.16 21.16 -2.31
C GLU A 105 -5.56 20.62 -3.69
N GLY A 106 -6.73 19.98 -3.81
CA GLY A 106 -7.26 19.55 -5.10
C GLY A 106 -7.45 20.72 -6.07
N ARG A 107 -7.96 21.87 -5.59
CA ARG A 107 -8.07 23.10 -6.39
C ARG A 107 -6.70 23.64 -6.79
N ARG A 108 -5.71 23.62 -5.90
CA ARG A 108 -4.33 24.04 -6.19
C ARG A 108 -3.70 23.19 -7.28
N ILE A 109 -3.86 21.87 -7.22
CA ILE A 109 -3.35 20.92 -8.24
C ILE A 109 -3.99 21.19 -9.61
N VAL A 110 -5.31 21.44 -9.65
CA VAL A 110 -5.99 21.78 -10.91
C VAL A 110 -5.48 23.11 -11.47
N ALA A 111 -5.33 24.12 -10.62
CA ALA A 111 -4.87 25.46 -11.03
C ALA A 111 -3.42 25.48 -11.51
N ALA A 112 -2.54 24.67 -10.90
CA ALA A 112 -1.12 24.58 -11.27
C ALA A 112 -0.87 23.94 -12.66
N GLY A 113 -1.92 23.39 -13.31
CA GLY A 113 -1.77 22.55 -14.49
C GLY A 113 -1.23 21.16 -14.07
N ARG A 114 -1.95 20.09 -14.45
CA ARG A 114 -1.70 18.72 -13.98
C ARG A 114 -0.20 18.33 -14.05
N PRO A 115 0.50 18.10 -12.93
CA PRO A 115 1.87 17.58 -12.96
C PRO A 115 1.93 16.08 -13.29
N GLU A 116 0.83 15.34 -13.15
CA GLU A 116 0.92 13.89 -12.99
C GLU A 116 -0.19 13.10 -13.67
N THR A 117 0.01 12.84 -14.97
CA THR A 117 -0.41 11.58 -15.63
C THR A 117 0.52 11.16 -16.78
N LEU A 118 1.78 11.57 -16.80
CA LEU A 118 2.79 10.93 -17.65
C LEU A 118 3.73 10.16 -16.72
N ASN A 119 3.62 8.83 -16.75
CA ASN A 119 4.61 7.87 -16.23
C ASN A 119 4.43 7.32 -14.81
N ALA A 120 3.19 7.06 -14.37
CA ALA A 120 2.95 5.87 -13.55
C ALA A 120 2.91 4.59 -14.42
N CYS A 121 3.76 4.52 -15.46
CA CYS A 121 4.14 3.26 -16.06
C CYS A 121 5.03 2.60 -15.02
N GLY A 122 4.50 1.58 -14.34
CA GLY A 122 5.29 0.80 -13.39
C GLY A 122 6.64 0.50 -14.02
N ALA A 123 7.72 0.95 -13.39
CA ALA A 123 9.06 0.60 -13.80
C ALA A 123 9.09 -0.91 -14.08
N PRO A 124 9.73 -1.38 -15.16
CA PRO A 124 9.74 -2.80 -15.46
C PRO A 124 10.58 -3.51 -14.38
N VAL A 125 9.96 -3.87 -13.27
CA VAL A 125 10.55 -4.74 -12.26
C VAL A 125 10.45 -6.16 -12.81
N ARG A 126 11.15 -6.44 -13.92
CA ARG A 126 11.49 -7.81 -14.25
C ARG A 126 12.53 -8.22 -13.21
N ARG A 127 12.08 -8.85 -12.12
CA ARG A 127 13.01 -9.66 -11.32
C ARG A 127 13.64 -10.67 -12.28
N ALA A 128 14.97 -10.81 -12.22
CA ALA A 128 15.67 -11.82 -13.00
C ALA A 128 14.95 -13.17 -12.83
N ARG A 129 14.79 -13.92 -13.92
CA ARG A 129 14.13 -15.22 -13.89
C ARG A 129 15.02 -16.18 -13.11
N VAL A 130 14.80 -16.28 -11.79
CA VAL A 130 15.48 -17.27 -10.96
C VAL A 130 14.81 -18.61 -11.26
N PRO A 131 15.53 -19.60 -11.83
CA PRO A 131 14.97 -20.93 -12.00
C PRO A 131 14.64 -21.49 -10.62
N ALA A 132 13.42 -22.00 -10.44
CA ALA A 132 13.10 -22.76 -9.24
C ALA A 132 14.03 -23.98 -9.18
N GLN A 133 14.89 -24.05 -8.17
CA GLN A 133 15.67 -25.26 -7.91
C GLN A 133 14.70 -26.38 -7.56
N ARG A 134 14.73 -27.49 -8.30
CA ARG A 134 14.12 -28.75 -7.85
C ARG A 134 15.00 -29.32 -6.75
N GLY A 135 14.76 -28.88 -5.52
CA GLY A 135 15.18 -29.62 -4.34
C GLY A 135 13.94 -30.25 -3.74
N GLU A 136 13.83 -31.58 -3.80
CA GLU A 136 12.86 -32.28 -2.96
C GLU A 136 13.23 -31.97 -1.51
N ALA A 137 12.34 -31.32 -0.77
CA ALA A 137 12.46 -31.24 0.68
C ALA A 137 12.16 -32.62 1.26
N GLY A 138 13.10 -33.56 1.07
CA GLY A 138 13.09 -34.84 1.74
C GLY A 138 13.22 -34.61 3.25
N SER A 139 12.29 -35.16 4.02
CA SER A 139 12.41 -35.23 5.48
C SER A 139 13.73 -35.92 5.87
N PRO A 140 14.47 -35.43 6.89
CA PRO A 140 15.73 -36.04 7.28
C PRO A 140 15.48 -37.46 7.80
N ARG A 141 16.18 -38.45 7.22
CA ARG A 141 16.14 -39.83 7.70
C ARG A 141 16.87 -39.93 9.05
N LYS A 142 16.20 -40.54 10.01
CA LYS A 142 16.67 -40.87 11.36
C LYS A 142 17.47 -42.19 11.31
N GLY A 143 18.65 -42.23 11.96
CA GLY A 143 19.47 -43.43 12.24
C GLY A 143 20.77 -43.47 11.42
N GLN A 144 21.96 -43.78 11.96
CA GLN A 144 22.43 -44.33 13.24
C GLN A 144 23.92 -43.93 13.41
N GLN A 145 24.33 -43.47 14.59
CA GLN A 145 25.19 -44.14 15.61
C GLN A 145 26.62 -43.61 15.69
N THR A 146 27.00 -43.42 16.96
CA THR A 146 28.21 -42.87 17.54
C THR A 146 29.44 -43.75 17.28
N GLN A 147 30.63 -43.13 17.19
CA GLN A 147 31.85 -43.77 17.70
C GLN A 147 32.78 -42.74 18.35
N THR A 148 33.14 -43.07 19.58
CA THR A 148 34.07 -42.41 20.51
C THR A 148 35.51 -42.46 20.04
N GLY A 149 36.29 -41.43 20.34
CA GLY A 149 37.76 -41.47 20.29
C GLY A 149 38.41 -40.12 20.59
N ILE A 150 38.83 -39.92 21.85
CA ILE A 150 39.86 -38.93 22.21
C ILE A 150 41.21 -39.59 21.91
N PRO A 151 42.18 -38.84 21.36
CA PRO A 151 43.47 -38.81 22.03
C PRO A 151 43.99 -37.37 22.19
N GLY A 152 44.39 -37.03 23.42
CA GLY A 152 45.25 -35.89 23.68
C GLY A 152 46.69 -36.20 23.25
N PHE A 153 47.43 -35.16 22.84
CA PHE A 153 48.40 -34.44 23.65
C PHE A 153 48.41 -32.98 23.19
#